data_AF-A0A381VWI2-F1
#
_entry.id   AF-A0A381VWI2-F1
#
_cell.length_a   1.000
_cell.length_b   1.000
_cell.length_c   1.000
_cell.angle_alpha   90.00
_cell.angle_beta   90.00
_cell.angle_gamma   90.00
#
_symmetry.space_group_name_H-M   'P 1'
#
loop_
_entity.id
_entity.type
_entity.pdbx_description
1 polymer ?
#
loop_
_entity_poly.entity_id
_entity_poly.type
_entity_poly.pdbx_seq_one_letter_code
_entity_poly.pdbx_strand_id
1 'polypeptide(L)'
;VPFNFYCLTEKPIQPYDVLLPTYWDKYYLEDRGFFWAYRKYYAFALNDDPKILPKIQGNKFLLLDLDVVIHQDLKYFFDLPMDKPWIVRGWWNNPDTIKRNFAKHKSTPINSSVIRWDRGQLETIVKKINKNVEVIFFTYPSADNYFNHHWYNVWNEEKGFFRGFPQGDIYSWYKGNIFPDDMTANKIREDHKICLFNNSGYGEGEYDEEIKDLW
;
A
#
# COMPACT_ATOMS: atom_id res chain seq x y z
N VAL A 1 -0.18 4.88 -21.89
CA VAL A 1 0.99 5.82 -21.81
C VAL A 1 2.22 4.97 -21.54
N PRO A 2 3.40 5.24 -22.13
CA PRO A 2 4.60 4.47 -21.77
C PRO A 2 4.89 4.61 -20.27
N PHE A 3 5.07 3.48 -19.57
CA PHE A 3 5.41 3.43 -18.16
C PHE A 3 6.85 2.90 -18.00
N ASN A 4 7.58 3.44 -17.04
CA ASN A 4 8.81 2.81 -16.57
C ASN A 4 8.44 1.87 -15.43
N PHE A 5 8.81 0.60 -15.55
CA PHE A 5 8.63 -0.39 -14.50
C PHE A 5 9.89 -0.45 -13.63
N TYR A 6 9.71 -0.56 -12.31
CA TYR A 6 10.78 -0.75 -11.34
C TYR A 6 10.35 -1.79 -10.32
N CYS A 7 11.23 -2.72 -9.98
CA CYS A 7 10.98 -3.72 -8.94
C CYS A 7 12.01 -3.56 -7.82
N LEU A 8 11.56 -3.29 -6.59
CA LEU A 8 12.46 -3.26 -5.43
C LEU A 8 12.67 -4.71 -4.94
N THR A 9 13.89 -5.21 -5.04
CA THR A 9 14.20 -6.62 -4.75
C THR A 9 15.55 -6.80 -4.07
N GLU A 10 15.68 -7.85 -3.25
CA GLU A 10 16.94 -8.27 -2.65
C GLU A 10 17.88 -8.93 -3.68
N LYS A 11 17.33 -9.43 -4.80
CA LYS A 11 18.05 -10.20 -5.82
C LYS A 11 17.84 -9.55 -7.20
N PRO A 12 18.50 -8.41 -7.48
CA PRO A 12 18.35 -7.75 -8.77
C PRO A 12 18.97 -8.59 -9.89
N ILE A 13 18.16 -8.98 -10.87
CA ILE A 13 18.54 -9.77 -12.04
C ILE A 13 18.19 -9.02 -13.32
N GLN A 14 17.05 -8.31 -13.32
CA GLN A 14 16.49 -7.63 -14.47
C GLN A 14 16.95 -6.16 -14.54
N PRO A 15 16.94 -5.54 -15.73
CA PRO A 15 17.30 -4.13 -15.88
C PRO A 15 16.42 -3.15 -15.11
N TYR A 16 15.18 -3.56 -14.81
CA TYR A 16 14.22 -2.78 -14.02
C TYR A 16 14.35 -3.01 -12.50
N ASP A 17 15.24 -3.90 -12.06
CA ASP A 17 15.40 -4.20 -10.65
C ASP A 17 16.23 -3.13 -9.92
N VAL A 18 15.72 -2.72 -8.78
CA VAL A 18 16.35 -1.80 -7.84
C VAL A 18 16.65 -2.58 -6.57
N LEU A 19 17.93 -2.60 -6.18
CA LEU A 19 18.35 -3.27 -4.95
C LEU A 19 17.62 -2.64 -3.75
N LEU A 20 16.91 -3.47 -3.01
CA LEU A 20 16.17 -3.06 -1.82
C LEU A 20 17.13 -2.52 -0.73
N PRO A 21 16.86 -1.35 -0.14
CA PRO A 21 17.57 -0.93 1.06
C PRO A 21 17.25 -1.82 2.27
N THR A 22 18.12 -1.79 3.28
CA THR A 22 18.03 -2.70 4.45
C THR A 22 18.28 -2.00 5.79
N TYR A 23 18.30 -0.67 5.82
CA TYR A 23 18.71 0.07 7.02
C TYR A 23 17.65 0.07 8.14
N TRP A 24 16.39 -0.24 7.83
CA TRP A 24 15.35 -0.45 8.85
C TRP A 24 15.32 -1.89 9.40
N ASP A 25 15.97 -2.84 8.74
CA ASP A 25 15.87 -4.26 9.06
C ASP A 25 16.32 -4.59 10.48
N LYS A 26 17.32 -3.85 10.99
CA LYS A 26 17.80 -3.99 12.38
C LYS A 26 16.76 -3.63 13.46
N TYR A 27 15.67 -2.96 13.09
CA TYR A 27 14.56 -2.61 14.00
C TYR A 27 13.40 -3.59 13.90
N TYR A 28 13.40 -4.47 12.90
CA TYR A 28 12.36 -5.47 12.71
C TYR A 28 12.62 -6.68 13.61
N LEU A 29 11.67 -6.95 14.51
CA LEU A 29 11.68 -8.12 15.38
C LEU A 29 10.72 -9.16 14.79
N GLU A 30 11.28 -10.20 14.16
CA GLU A 30 10.54 -11.21 13.40
C GLU A 30 9.54 -11.98 14.27
N ASP A 31 9.91 -12.31 15.51
CA ASP A 31 9.06 -12.97 16.50
C ASP A 31 7.79 -12.17 16.83
N ARG A 32 7.87 -10.84 16.67
CA ARG A 32 6.75 -9.94 16.90
C ARG A 32 5.98 -9.61 15.63
N GLY A 33 6.66 -9.49 14.49
CA GLY A 33 6.07 -9.19 13.20
C GLY A 33 5.43 -7.78 13.09
N PHE A 34 5.83 -6.84 13.95
CA PHE A 34 5.27 -5.49 13.95
C PHE A 34 5.86 -4.65 12.82
N PHE A 35 5.02 -3.75 12.31
CA PHE A 35 5.31 -2.88 11.17
C PHE A 35 5.73 -3.70 9.93
N TRP A 36 5.14 -4.90 9.77
CA TRP A 36 5.39 -5.76 8.63
C TRP A 36 5.12 -5.04 7.29
N ALA A 37 5.78 -5.51 6.23
CA ALA A 37 5.83 -4.88 4.91
C ALA A 37 6.49 -3.48 4.84
N TYR A 38 7.21 -3.05 5.88
CA TYR A 38 7.91 -1.75 5.92
C TYR A 38 8.84 -1.47 4.73
N ARG A 39 9.42 -2.54 4.15
CA ARG A 39 10.39 -2.47 3.05
C ARG A 39 9.82 -1.79 1.80
N LYS A 40 8.49 -1.83 1.60
CA LYS A 40 7.80 -1.12 0.51
C LYS A 40 8.04 0.38 0.56
N TYR A 41 8.14 0.95 1.75
CA TYR A 41 8.17 2.41 1.95
C TYR A 41 9.55 3.02 1.79
N TYR A 42 10.58 2.23 1.53
CA TYR A 42 11.83 2.76 1.00
C TYR A 42 11.58 3.50 -0.32
N ALA A 43 10.62 3.05 -1.14
CA ALA A 43 10.24 3.72 -2.39
C ALA A 43 9.73 5.17 -2.21
N PHE A 44 9.46 5.62 -0.99
CA PHE A 44 9.07 7.01 -0.72
C PHE A 44 10.28 7.96 -0.59
N ALA A 45 11.48 7.41 -0.41
CA ALA A 45 12.73 8.16 -0.20
C ALA A 45 13.43 8.53 -1.53
N LEU A 46 12.67 8.80 -2.59
CA LEU A 46 13.18 8.93 -3.96
C LEU A 46 14.19 10.06 -4.17
N ASN A 47 14.22 11.05 -3.27
CA ASN A 47 15.12 12.19 -3.35
C ASN A 47 16.27 12.13 -2.32
N ASP A 48 16.12 11.30 -1.27
CA ASP A 48 16.99 11.34 -0.09
C ASP A 48 17.83 10.06 0.07
N ASP A 49 17.44 8.95 -0.57
CA ASP A 49 18.11 7.66 -0.42
C ASP A 49 19.10 7.41 -1.59
N PRO A 50 20.42 7.38 -1.35
CA PRO A 50 21.41 7.20 -2.41
C PRO A 50 21.33 5.82 -3.09
N LYS A 51 20.68 4.82 -2.50
CA LYS A 51 20.45 3.52 -3.16
C LYS A 51 19.32 3.57 -4.19
N ILE A 52 18.35 4.46 -3.98
CA ILE A 52 17.14 4.57 -4.81
C ILE A 52 17.22 5.74 -5.79
N LEU A 53 17.69 6.89 -5.31
CA LEU A 53 17.80 8.17 -6.02
C LEU A 53 18.40 8.02 -7.44
N PRO A 54 19.47 7.23 -7.68
CA PRO A 54 20.07 7.15 -9.00
C PRO A 54 19.25 6.32 -10.02
N LYS A 55 18.33 5.47 -9.54
CA LYS A 55 17.70 4.42 -10.37
C LYS A 55 16.26 4.70 -10.76
N ILE A 56 15.46 5.24 -9.83
CA ILE A 56 14.02 5.47 -10.09
C ILE A 56 13.81 6.88 -10.64
N GLN A 57 13.50 6.95 -11.93
CA GLN A 57 13.29 8.20 -12.67
C GLN A 57 11.79 8.57 -12.76
N GLY A 58 11.51 9.81 -13.14
CA GLY A 58 10.14 10.32 -13.32
C GLY A 58 9.62 11.10 -12.11
N ASN A 59 8.40 11.64 -12.22
CA ASN A 59 7.80 12.52 -11.21
C ASN A 59 6.43 12.07 -10.70
N LYS A 60 5.81 11.07 -11.34
CA LYS A 60 4.52 10.51 -10.95
C LYS A 60 4.69 9.01 -10.75
N PHE A 61 4.21 8.50 -9.64
CA PHE A 61 4.45 7.13 -9.23
C PHE A 61 3.16 6.43 -8.83
N LEU A 62 3.07 5.16 -9.21
CA LEU A 62 2.06 4.20 -8.76
C LEU A 62 2.82 2.99 -8.22
N LEU A 63 2.72 2.76 -6.91
CA LEU A 63 3.18 1.54 -6.28
C LEU A 63 2.06 0.51 -6.36
N LEU A 64 2.44 -0.71 -6.70
CA LEU A 64 1.61 -1.90 -6.70
C LEU A 64 2.33 -2.97 -5.88
N ASP A 65 1.60 -3.67 -5.02
CA ASP A 65 2.07 -4.96 -4.53
C ASP A 65 2.10 -5.99 -5.68
N LEU A 66 2.78 -7.12 -5.46
CA LEU A 66 2.89 -8.19 -6.46
C LEU A 66 1.65 -9.09 -6.51
N ASP A 67 0.76 -8.99 -5.53
CA ASP A 67 -0.46 -9.79 -5.36
C ASP A 67 -1.72 -9.02 -5.79
N VAL A 68 -1.66 -8.36 -6.95
CA VAL A 68 -2.78 -7.62 -7.53
C VAL A 68 -3.08 -8.08 -8.96
N VAL A 69 -4.35 -7.97 -9.37
CA VAL A 69 -4.78 -8.14 -10.76
C VAL A 69 -5.24 -6.79 -11.30
N ILE A 70 -4.73 -6.40 -12.46
CA ILE A 70 -5.07 -5.15 -13.15
C ILE A 70 -6.12 -5.47 -14.23
N HIS A 71 -7.31 -4.89 -14.09
CA HIS A 71 -8.43 -5.09 -15.02
C HIS A 71 -8.52 -4.01 -16.10
N GLN A 72 -8.07 -2.79 -15.79
CA GLN A 72 -8.21 -1.62 -16.66
C GLN A 72 -6.91 -0.82 -16.81
N ASP A 73 -6.86 0.07 -17.80
CA ASP A 73 -5.69 0.91 -18.07
C ASP A 73 -5.30 1.77 -16.84
N LEU A 74 -4.05 1.61 -16.41
CA LEU A 74 -3.47 2.33 -15.27
C LEU A 74 -3.36 3.84 -15.50
N LYS A 75 -3.51 4.34 -16.73
CA LYS A 75 -3.48 5.78 -17.06
C LYS A 75 -4.39 6.58 -16.14
N TYR A 76 -5.56 6.04 -15.80
CA TYR A 76 -6.52 6.66 -14.89
C TYR A 76 -5.87 7.20 -13.62
N PHE A 77 -5.01 6.41 -12.96
CA PHE A 77 -4.40 6.79 -11.68
C PHE A 77 -3.48 8.01 -11.80
N PHE A 78 -2.92 8.26 -12.99
CA PHE A 78 -2.02 9.38 -13.28
C PHE A 78 -2.75 10.68 -13.67
N ASP A 79 -4.05 10.58 -13.96
CA ASP A 79 -4.94 11.72 -14.26
C ASP A 79 -5.66 12.23 -13.00
N LEU A 80 -5.59 11.50 -11.87
CA LEU A 80 -6.18 11.91 -10.59
C LEU A 80 -5.56 13.23 -10.08
N PRO A 81 -6.35 14.08 -9.39
CA PRO A 81 -5.85 15.30 -8.78
C PRO A 81 -4.83 14.99 -7.67
N MET A 82 -3.79 15.82 -7.57
CA MET A 82 -2.62 15.60 -6.71
C MET A 82 -2.39 16.65 -5.64
N ASP A 83 -3.47 17.26 -5.16
CA ASP A 83 -3.43 17.98 -3.90
C ASP A 83 -2.98 17.08 -2.74
N LYS A 84 -3.20 15.76 -2.86
CA LYS A 84 -2.79 14.73 -1.89
C LYS A 84 -2.36 13.44 -2.58
N PRO A 85 -1.47 12.64 -1.97
CA PRO A 85 -1.23 11.27 -2.40
C PRO A 85 -2.47 10.39 -2.14
N TRP A 86 -2.61 9.34 -2.93
CA TRP A 86 -3.72 8.40 -2.86
C TRP A 86 -3.29 7.06 -2.29
N ILE A 87 -4.18 6.44 -1.53
CA ILE A 87 -4.04 5.09 -0.97
C ILE A 87 -5.37 4.35 -1.11
N VAL A 88 -5.36 3.02 -1.13
CA VAL A 88 -6.61 2.23 -1.14
C VAL A 88 -7.43 2.56 0.10
N ARG A 89 -8.70 2.91 -0.13
CA ARG A 89 -9.75 2.87 0.89
C ARG A 89 -10.50 1.57 0.71
N GLY A 90 -10.43 0.69 1.69
CA GLY A 90 -11.12 -0.59 1.66
C GLY A 90 -12.63 -0.39 1.85
N TRP A 91 -13.35 -0.21 0.74
CA TRP A 91 -14.79 0.06 0.80
C TRP A 91 -15.63 -1.08 1.38
N TRP A 92 -15.03 -2.27 1.42
CA TRP A 92 -15.53 -3.48 2.06
C TRP A 92 -15.42 -3.48 3.60
N ASN A 93 -14.76 -2.49 4.22
CA ASN A 93 -14.65 -2.43 5.67
C ASN A 93 -15.84 -1.67 6.29
N ASN A 94 -16.46 -2.27 7.31
CA ASN A 94 -17.49 -1.60 8.10
C ASN A 94 -16.89 -0.39 8.88
N PRO A 95 -17.34 0.85 8.62
CA PRO A 95 -16.82 2.06 9.26
C PRO A 95 -16.90 2.05 10.80
N ASP A 96 -17.95 1.48 11.39
CA ASP A 96 -18.13 1.45 12.84
C ASP A 96 -17.14 0.48 13.50
N THR A 97 -16.86 -0.65 12.84
CA THR A 97 -15.83 -1.59 13.28
C THR A 97 -14.46 -0.95 13.23
N ILE A 98 -14.13 -0.20 12.16
CA ILE A 98 -12.86 0.53 12.05
C ILE A 98 -12.72 1.51 13.22
N LYS A 99 -13.72 2.36 13.48
CA LYS A 99 -13.66 3.38 14.55
C LYS A 99 -13.50 2.74 15.92
N ARG A 100 -14.25 1.66 16.21
CA ARG A 100 -14.15 0.91 17.47
C ARG A 100 -12.79 0.24 17.67
N ASN A 101 -12.14 -0.17 16.58
CA ASN A 101 -10.85 -0.84 16.61
C ASN A 101 -9.66 0.12 16.50
N PHE A 102 -9.88 1.41 16.23
CA PHE A 102 -8.84 2.39 16.01
C PHE A 102 -7.81 2.43 17.16
N ALA A 103 -8.28 2.50 18.41
CA ALA A 103 -7.40 2.53 19.59
C ALA A 103 -6.66 1.20 19.85
N LYS A 104 -7.05 0.11 19.17
CA LYS A 104 -6.45 -1.23 19.32
C LYS A 104 -5.44 -1.55 18.22
N HIS A 105 -5.20 -0.63 17.28
CA HIS A 105 -4.39 -0.87 16.08
C HIS A 105 -4.86 -2.11 15.29
N LYS A 106 -6.17 -2.24 15.10
CA LYS A 106 -6.80 -3.31 14.33
C LYS A 106 -7.76 -2.75 13.28
N SER A 107 -7.94 -3.48 12.19
CA SER A 107 -8.95 -3.20 11.15
C SER A 107 -8.87 -1.77 10.60
N THR A 108 -7.86 -1.50 9.78
CA THR A 108 -7.69 -0.20 9.14
C THR A 108 -8.68 0.00 7.98
N PRO A 109 -9.10 1.25 7.71
CA PRO A 109 -9.90 1.57 6.53
C PRO A 109 -9.06 1.56 5.25
N ILE A 110 -7.74 1.57 5.37
CA ILE A 110 -6.80 1.68 4.26
C ILE A 110 -6.00 0.40 4.05
N ASN A 111 -5.45 0.28 2.85
CA ASN A 111 -4.53 -0.77 2.43
C ASN A 111 -3.42 -0.17 1.55
N SER A 112 -2.16 -0.57 1.76
CA SER A 112 -1.01 -0.01 1.02
C SER A 112 -0.60 -0.77 -0.24
N SER A 113 -1.40 -1.73 -0.71
CA SER A 113 -1.11 -2.48 -1.93
C SER A 113 -1.20 -1.65 -3.20
N VAL A 114 -1.87 -0.50 -3.16
CA VAL A 114 -1.83 0.50 -4.23
C VAL A 114 -1.67 1.89 -3.63
N ILE A 115 -0.63 2.63 -4.04
CA ILE A 115 -0.38 4.00 -3.60
C ILE A 115 0.04 4.85 -4.79
N ARG A 116 -0.57 6.01 -4.98
CA ARG A 116 -0.19 6.97 -6.01
C ARG A 116 0.34 8.25 -5.37
N TRP A 117 1.49 8.75 -5.82
CA TRP A 117 2.05 10.02 -5.37
C TRP A 117 2.86 10.71 -6.46
N ASP A 118 3.07 12.01 -6.29
CA ASP A 118 4.06 12.77 -7.05
C ASP A 118 5.36 12.89 -6.25
N ARG A 119 6.49 12.97 -6.95
CA ARG A 119 7.84 13.02 -6.36
C ARG A 119 7.88 14.03 -5.21
N GLY A 120 8.43 13.60 -4.08
CA GLY A 120 8.60 14.43 -2.88
C GLY A 120 7.42 14.44 -1.91
N GLN A 121 6.20 14.10 -2.35
CA GLN A 121 5.03 14.14 -1.45
C GLN A 121 5.18 13.22 -0.23
N LEU A 122 5.72 12.01 -0.41
CA LEU A 122 5.81 11.01 0.65
C LEU A 122 7.10 11.05 1.48
N GLU A 123 8.04 11.96 1.19
CA GLU A 123 9.31 12.05 1.94
C GLU A 123 9.11 12.35 3.43
N THR A 124 8.08 13.14 3.76
CA THR A 124 7.76 13.47 5.14
C THR A 124 7.46 12.22 5.98
N ILE A 125 6.88 11.19 5.36
CA ILE A 125 6.61 9.90 6.00
C ILE A 125 7.94 9.22 6.33
N VAL A 126 8.86 9.11 5.38
CA VAL A 126 10.19 8.51 5.59
C VAL A 126 10.97 9.26 6.66
N LYS A 127 10.97 10.60 6.63
CA LYS A 127 11.64 11.44 7.63
C LYS A 127 11.09 11.17 9.03
N LYS A 128 9.77 11.03 9.18
CA LYS A 128 9.13 10.73 10.47
C LYS A 128 9.36 9.28 10.91
N ILE A 129 9.40 8.32 9.98
CA ILE A 129 9.80 6.93 10.27
C ILE A 129 11.23 6.91 10.79
N ASN A 130 12.20 7.46 10.05
CA ASN A 130 13.61 7.51 10.44
C ASN A 130 13.81 8.12 11.82
N LYS A 131 13.11 9.22 12.12
CA LYS A 131 13.20 9.90 13.43
C LYS A 131 12.68 9.06 14.60
N ASN A 132 11.74 8.14 14.37
CA ASN A 132 11.04 7.40 15.43
C ASN A 132 11.03 5.89 15.18
N VAL A 133 12.01 5.38 14.44
CA VAL A 133 11.97 4.04 13.83
C VAL A 133 11.80 2.94 14.88
N GLU A 134 12.54 3.02 15.99
CA GLU A 134 12.43 2.06 17.10
C GLU A 134 11.01 2.02 17.68
N VAL A 135 10.44 3.18 17.98
CA VAL A 135 9.10 3.28 18.56
C VAL A 135 8.03 2.81 17.56
N ILE A 136 8.17 3.14 16.28
CA ILE A 136 7.20 2.74 15.25
C ILE A 136 7.19 1.22 15.07
N PHE A 137 8.38 0.61 14.89
CA PHE A 137 8.53 -0.84 14.76
C PHE A 137 8.11 -1.58 16.04
N PHE A 138 8.21 -0.93 17.20
CA PHE A 138 7.69 -1.48 18.46
C PHE A 138 6.18 -1.29 18.64
N THR A 139 5.53 -0.31 18.02
CA THR A 139 4.15 0.06 18.39
C THR A 139 3.11 -0.50 17.44
N TYR A 140 3.35 -0.45 16.14
CA TYR A 140 2.31 -0.68 15.14
C TYR A 140 2.35 -2.10 14.62
N PRO A 141 1.26 -2.88 14.68
CA PRO A 141 1.23 -4.24 14.14
C PRO A 141 1.51 -4.29 12.63
N SER A 142 1.10 -3.25 11.88
CA SER A 142 1.38 -3.13 10.45
C SER A 142 1.65 -1.67 10.07
N ALA A 143 2.26 -1.46 8.92
CA ALA A 143 2.42 -0.10 8.41
C ALA A 143 1.10 0.58 8.01
N ASP A 144 0.10 -0.16 7.55
CA ASP A 144 -1.24 0.39 7.32
C ASP A 144 -1.87 0.92 8.61
N ASN A 145 -1.63 0.27 9.76
CA ASN A 145 -2.06 0.80 11.06
C ASN A 145 -1.35 2.12 11.37
N TYR A 146 -0.03 2.17 11.20
CA TYR A 146 0.71 3.42 11.36
C TYR A 146 0.19 4.54 10.44
N PHE A 147 -0.09 4.24 9.17
CA PHE A 147 -0.67 5.19 8.23
C PHE A 147 -2.05 5.66 8.64
N ASN A 148 -2.91 4.75 9.11
CA ASN A 148 -4.22 5.09 9.61
C ASN A 148 -4.16 6.05 10.82
N HIS A 149 -3.16 5.89 11.69
CA HIS A 149 -3.00 6.73 12.89
C HIS A 149 -2.36 8.09 12.63
N HIS A 150 -1.45 8.20 11.66
CA HIS A 150 -0.63 9.40 11.49
C HIS A 150 -0.89 10.17 10.20
N TRP A 151 -1.45 9.52 9.19
CA TRP A 151 -1.49 10.04 7.82
C TRP A 151 -2.87 9.93 7.16
N TYR A 152 -3.80 9.19 7.77
CA TYR A 152 -5.20 9.13 7.37
C TYR A 152 -6.10 9.66 8.48
N ASN A 153 -7.30 10.12 8.13
CA ASN A 153 -8.27 10.61 9.11
C ASN A 153 -9.61 9.89 8.92
N VAL A 154 -9.84 8.83 9.69
CA VAL A 154 -11.07 8.03 9.61
C VAL A 154 -12.33 8.77 10.10
N TRP A 155 -12.19 9.89 10.80
CA TRP A 155 -13.33 10.73 11.21
C TRP A 155 -13.71 11.76 10.16
N ASN A 156 -12.73 12.20 9.36
CA ASN A 156 -12.92 13.13 8.25
C ASN A 156 -11.84 12.88 7.20
N GLU A 157 -12.13 12.00 6.25
CA GLU A 157 -11.15 11.51 5.27
C GLU A 157 -10.59 12.65 4.40
N GLU A 158 -11.39 13.68 4.14
CA GLU A 158 -10.97 14.88 3.41
C GLU A 158 -9.91 15.71 4.14
N LYS A 159 -9.74 15.54 5.46
CA LYS A 159 -8.71 16.22 6.26
C LYS A 159 -7.45 15.37 6.46
N GLY A 160 -7.42 14.14 5.96
CA GLY A 160 -6.24 13.28 6.00
C GLY A 160 -5.10 13.80 5.12
N PHE A 161 -3.88 13.30 5.36
CA PHE A 161 -2.75 13.54 4.46
C PHE A 161 -2.91 12.73 3.18
N PHE A 162 -3.25 11.44 3.32
CA PHE A 162 -3.68 10.61 2.20
C PHE A 162 -5.16 10.86 1.88
N ARG A 163 -5.50 10.73 0.59
CA ARG A 163 -6.86 10.55 0.10
C ARG A 163 -7.11 9.07 -0.24
N GLY A 164 -8.29 8.56 0.10
CA GLY A 164 -8.72 7.22 -0.30
C GLY A 164 -9.11 7.17 -1.78
N PHE A 165 -8.70 6.13 -2.52
CA PHE A 165 -9.21 5.92 -3.89
C PHE A 165 -10.75 5.82 -3.89
N PRO A 166 -11.43 6.40 -4.91
CA PRO A 166 -12.88 6.35 -5.04
C PRO A 166 -13.47 4.94 -4.96
N GLN A 167 -14.72 4.87 -4.51
CA GLN A 167 -15.50 3.63 -4.55
C GLN A 167 -15.62 3.15 -6.00
N GLY A 168 -15.43 1.84 -6.23
CA GLY A 168 -15.48 1.25 -7.57
C GLY A 168 -14.14 1.19 -8.30
N ASP A 169 -13.08 1.81 -7.77
CA ASP A 169 -11.75 1.70 -8.40
C ASP A 169 -11.03 0.41 -8.03
N ILE A 170 -11.04 0.05 -6.74
CA ILE A 170 -10.23 -1.04 -6.20
C ILE A 170 -11.08 -1.87 -5.24
N TYR A 171 -11.05 -3.19 -5.37
CA TYR A 171 -11.78 -4.13 -4.51
C TYR A 171 -10.88 -5.24 -3.97
N SER A 172 -11.37 -5.99 -2.98
CA SER A 172 -10.65 -7.11 -2.37
C SER A 172 -11.23 -8.45 -2.84
N TRP A 173 -10.35 -9.35 -3.27
CA TRP A 173 -10.71 -10.73 -3.59
C TRP A 173 -11.36 -11.43 -2.39
N TYR A 174 -10.72 -11.34 -1.21
CA TYR A 174 -11.15 -12.07 -0.01
C TYR A 174 -12.22 -11.36 0.84
N LYS A 175 -12.42 -10.04 0.67
CA LYS A 175 -13.36 -9.27 1.49
C LYS A 175 -14.57 -8.73 0.73
N GLY A 176 -14.57 -8.82 -0.60
CA GLY A 176 -15.56 -8.17 -1.45
C GLY A 176 -15.19 -6.73 -1.76
N ASN A 177 -16.20 -5.90 -2.00
CA ASN A 177 -16.05 -4.59 -2.63
C ASN A 177 -16.58 -3.46 -1.77
N ILE A 178 -17.89 -3.47 -1.45
CA ILE A 178 -18.58 -2.36 -0.78
C ILE A 178 -19.40 -2.92 0.37
N PHE A 179 -19.10 -2.49 1.58
CA PHE A 179 -19.90 -2.86 2.74
C PHE A 179 -21.15 -1.98 2.86
N PRO A 180 -22.35 -2.54 3.14
CA PRO A 180 -22.66 -3.98 3.23
C PRO A 180 -23.13 -4.60 1.90
N ASP A 181 -23.17 -3.81 0.83
CA ASP A 181 -23.97 -4.10 -0.38
C ASP A 181 -23.36 -5.13 -1.34
N ASP A 182 -22.03 -5.15 -1.48
CA ASP A 182 -21.29 -6.07 -2.35
C ASP A 182 -20.11 -6.70 -1.60
N MET A 183 -20.42 -7.76 -0.85
CA MET A 183 -19.49 -8.46 0.05
C MET A 183 -19.12 -9.87 -0.43
N THR A 184 -19.49 -10.25 -1.66
CA THR A 184 -19.13 -11.57 -2.21
C THR A 184 -17.62 -11.66 -2.43
N ALA A 185 -16.96 -12.55 -1.68
CA ALA A 185 -15.55 -12.90 -1.87
C ALA A 185 -15.36 -13.77 -3.12
N ASN A 186 -14.12 -13.89 -3.58
CA ASN A 186 -13.70 -14.71 -4.72
C ASN A 186 -14.49 -14.41 -6.02
N LYS A 187 -14.88 -13.14 -6.19
CA LYS A 187 -15.62 -12.66 -7.36
C LYS A 187 -14.77 -11.67 -8.15
N ILE A 188 -14.50 -11.98 -9.42
CA ILE A 188 -13.87 -11.04 -10.34
C ILE A 188 -14.86 -9.92 -10.69
N ARG A 189 -14.36 -8.67 -10.70
CA ARG A 189 -15.10 -7.46 -11.04
C ARG A 189 -14.31 -6.66 -12.07
N GLU A 190 -14.41 -7.04 -13.34
CA GLU A 190 -13.66 -6.42 -14.46
C GLU A 190 -14.07 -4.95 -14.72
N ASP A 191 -15.22 -4.53 -14.21
CA ASP A 191 -15.68 -3.14 -14.19
C ASP A 191 -14.90 -2.26 -13.21
N HIS A 192 -14.09 -2.86 -12.32
CA HIS A 192 -13.15 -2.17 -11.43
C HIS A 192 -11.76 -2.12 -12.06
N LYS A 193 -10.83 -1.35 -11.48
CA LYS A 193 -9.49 -1.15 -12.06
C LYS A 193 -8.47 -2.15 -11.54
N ILE A 194 -8.49 -2.42 -10.23
CA ILE A 194 -7.53 -3.33 -9.58
C ILE A 194 -8.26 -4.23 -8.57
N CYS A 195 -7.91 -5.52 -8.58
CA CYS A 195 -8.27 -6.49 -7.54
C CYS A 195 -7.08 -6.76 -6.63
N LEU A 196 -7.30 -6.73 -5.32
CA LEU A 196 -6.27 -7.04 -4.32
C LEU A 196 -6.42 -8.47 -3.78
N PHE A 197 -5.33 -9.22 -3.74
CA PHE A 197 -5.23 -10.54 -3.10
C PHE A 197 -4.55 -10.49 -1.73
N ASN A 198 -4.35 -9.29 -1.18
CA ASN A 198 -3.76 -9.12 0.13
C ASN A 198 -4.55 -9.87 1.21
N ASN A 199 -3.90 -10.87 1.80
CA ASN A 199 -4.49 -11.73 2.80
C ASN A 199 -3.67 -11.70 4.09
N SER A 200 -3.93 -10.70 4.93
CA SER A 200 -3.23 -10.51 6.22
C SER A 200 -3.41 -11.64 7.25
N GLY A 201 -4.11 -12.73 6.90
CA GLY A 201 -4.39 -13.87 7.77
C GLY A 201 -3.76 -15.19 7.31
N TYR A 202 -3.01 -15.19 6.21
CA TYR A 202 -2.54 -16.39 5.53
C TYR A 202 -1.06 -16.26 5.19
N GLY A 203 -0.38 -17.40 5.03
CA GLY A 203 1.05 -17.42 4.75
C GLY A 203 1.37 -16.83 3.39
N GLU A 204 2.54 -16.20 3.25
CA GLU A 204 3.09 -15.84 1.94
C GLU A 204 3.17 -17.12 1.07
N GLY A 205 2.64 -17.08 -0.16
CA GLY A 205 2.63 -18.22 -1.07
C GLY A 205 1.38 -19.12 -0.98
N GLU A 206 0.51 -18.96 0.01
CA GLU A 206 -0.61 -19.88 0.25
C GLU A 206 -1.65 -19.91 -0.89
N TYR A 207 -1.74 -18.82 -1.66
CA TYR A 207 -2.69 -18.66 -2.77
C TYR A 207 -2.04 -18.33 -4.10
N ASP A 208 -0.72 -18.50 -4.23
CA ASP A 208 0.00 -18.13 -5.46
C ASP A 208 -0.55 -18.87 -6.69
N GLU A 209 -0.96 -20.13 -6.54
CA GLU A 209 -1.55 -20.91 -7.64
C GLU A 209 -2.96 -20.40 -8.01
N GLU A 210 -3.79 -20.04 -7.03
CA GLU A 210 -5.12 -19.43 -7.30
C GLU A 210 -4.96 -18.08 -8.01
N ILE A 211 -3.95 -17.29 -7.65
CA ILE A 211 -3.65 -16.01 -8.29
C ILE A 211 -3.16 -16.22 -9.72
N LYS A 212 -2.25 -17.19 -9.95
CA LYS A 212 -1.71 -17.51 -11.28
C LYS A 212 -2.79 -17.96 -12.25
N ASP A 213 -3.79 -18.72 -11.78
CA ASP A 213 -4.92 -19.17 -12.62
C ASP A 213 -5.82 -18.01 -13.08
N LEU A 214 -5.72 -16.85 -12.43
CA LEU A 214 -6.47 -15.63 -12.76
C LEU A 214 -5.67 -14.64 -13.61
N TRP A 215 -4.40 -14.93 -13.92
CA TRP A 215 -3.49 -14.10 -14.74
C TRP A 215 -3.50 -14.48 -16.22
#